data_AF-A0A7S4FGP1-F1
#
_entry.id   AF-A0A7S4FGP1-F1
#
_cell.length_a   1.000
_cell.length_b   1.000
_cell.length_c   1.000
_cell.angle_alpha   90.00
_cell.angle_beta   90.00
_cell.angle_gamma   90.00
#
_symmetry.space_group_name_H-M   'P 1'
#
loop_
_entity.id
_entity.type
_entity.pdbx_description
1 polymer ?
#
loop_
_entity_poly.entity_id
_entity_poly.type
_entity_poly.pdbx_seq_one_letter_code
_entity_poly.pdbx_strand_id
1 'polypeptide(L)'
;PGPGVTVPGLIPGLESRRVLVMEWLDGEKLTAGVKREVSAGDLPLVRLGIECTLSQLLETGVMHADPHGGNLLRRPDGSLAYLDFGLVSDVPAQVRDGLVSAVSLLVFSRDYPRVARLFG
;
A
#
# COMPACT_ATOMS: atom_id res chain seq x y z
N PRO A 1 15.20 0.19 13.18
CA PRO A 1 14.35 -0.17 12.02
C PRO A 1 12.92 -0.46 12.50
N GLY A 2 11.98 0.45 12.23
CA GLY A 2 10.56 0.20 12.52
C GLY A 2 9.99 -0.93 11.65
N PRO A 3 8.80 -1.43 11.98
CA PRO A 3 8.14 -2.45 11.16
C PRO A 3 7.94 -1.94 9.72
N GLY A 4 8.40 -2.71 8.73
CA GLY A 4 8.33 -2.38 7.31
C GLY A 4 7.16 -3.06 6.60
N VAL A 5 7.15 -3.00 5.26
CA VAL A 5 6.22 -3.76 4.42
C VAL A 5 6.83 -5.12 4.08
N THR A 6 6.00 -6.17 4.01
CA THR A 6 6.42 -7.53 3.63
C THR A 6 5.54 -8.07 2.52
N VAL A 7 6.12 -8.93 1.68
CA VAL A 7 5.44 -9.69 0.63
C VAL A 7 5.85 -11.15 0.80
N PRO A 8 4.93 -12.13 0.72
CA PRO A 8 5.31 -13.53 0.84
C PRO A 8 6.20 -13.94 -0.35
N GLY A 9 7.28 -14.67 -0.06
CA GLY A 9 8.11 -15.26 -1.10
C GLY A 9 7.33 -16.30 -1.92
N LEU A 10 7.64 -16.42 -3.21
CA LEU A 10 7.14 -17.52 -4.04
C LEU A 10 7.82 -18.83 -3.63
N ILE A 11 7.12 -19.97 -3.73
CA ILE A 11 7.73 -21.30 -3.58
C ILE A 11 7.97 -21.89 -4.97
N PRO A 12 9.21 -21.82 -5.52
CA PRO A 12 9.47 -22.22 -6.90
C PRO A 12 9.25 -23.71 -7.13
N GLY A 13 8.73 -24.06 -8.30
CA GLY A 13 8.44 -25.44 -8.70
C GLY A 13 7.08 -25.96 -8.19
N LEU A 14 6.33 -25.17 -7.43
CA LEU A 14 4.96 -25.49 -7.00
C LEU A 14 3.90 -24.59 -7.65
N GLU A 15 4.31 -23.61 -8.45
CA GLU A 15 3.44 -22.75 -9.23
C GLU A 15 2.96 -23.41 -10.54
N SER A 16 1.79 -22.99 -11.00
CA SER A 16 1.28 -23.35 -12.33
C SER A 16 0.48 -22.19 -12.90
N ARG A 17 -0.01 -22.33 -14.14
CA ARG A 17 -0.86 -21.31 -14.78
C ARG A 17 -2.12 -20.94 -13.97
N ARG A 18 -2.59 -21.82 -13.08
CA ARG A 18 -3.83 -21.63 -12.31
C ARG A 18 -3.63 -21.65 -10.79
N VAL A 19 -2.41 -21.84 -10.32
CA VAL A 19 -2.11 -21.99 -8.89
C VAL A 19 -0.84 -21.22 -8.58
N LEU A 20 -0.92 -20.30 -7.62
CA LEU A 20 0.21 -19.58 -7.05
C LEU A 20 0.46 -20.12 -5.64
N VAL A 21 1.69 -20.53 -5.35
CA VAL A 21 2.09 -21.04 -4.03
C VAL A 21 3.14 -20.11 -3.45
N MET A 22 2.89 -19.64 -2.24
CA MET A 22 3.71 -18.63 -1.56
C MET A 22 3.93 -18.99 -0.11
N GLU A 23 4.91 -18.34 0.52
CA GLU A 23 5.15 -18.41 1.95
C GLU A 23 3.88 -18.05 2.75
N TRP A 24 3.60 -18.85 3.77
CA TRP A 24 2.55 -18.53 4.72
C TRP A 24 3.00 -17.40 5.65
N LEU A 25 2.17 -16.35 5.77
CA LEU A 25 2.42 -15.25 6.70
C LEU A 25 1.32 -15.21 7.77
N ASP A 26 1.73 -15.23 9.03
CA ASP A 26 0.81 -15.07 10.16
C ASP A 26 0.44 -13.60 10.40
N GLY A 27 -0.83 -13.36 10.77
CA GLY A 27 -1.33 -12.03 11.11
C GLY A 27 -2.85 -11.92 11.10
N GLU A 28 -3.32 -10.68 11.30
CA GLU A 28 -4.74 -10.32 11.31
C GLU A 28 -5.11 -9.57 10.02
N LYS A 29 -6.17 -10.00 9.33
CA LYS A 29 -6.66 -9.28 8.13
C LYS A 29 -7.21 -7.92 8.55
N LEU A 30 -6.90 -6.88 7.79
CA LEU A 30 -7.41 -5.53 8.10
C LEU A 30 -8.95 -5.44 7.96
N THR A 31 -9.57 -6.32 7.17
CA THR A 31 -11.03 -6.45 7.06
C THR A 31 -11.70 -7.17 8.23
N ALA A 32 -10.97 -7.91 9.06
CA ALA A 32 -11.56 -8.57 10.24
C ALA A 32 -12.05 -7.54 11.28
N GLY A 33 -11.51 -6.31 11.21
CA GLY A 33 -11.77 -5.21 12.13
C GLY A 33 -12.79 -4.17 11.67
N VAL A 34 -13.57 -4.34 10.60
CA VAL A 34 -14.57 -3.32 10.17
C VAL A 34 -15.62 -3.00 11.26
N LYS A 35 -15.71 -3.82 12.31
CA LYS A 35 -16.54 -3.58 13.51
C LYS A 35 -15.77 -3.01 14.72
N ARG A 36 -14.45 -2.83 14.65
CA ARG A 36 -13.60 -2.29 15.72
C ARG A 36 -13.28 -0.83 15.43
N GLU A 37 -13.43 0.03 16.43
CA GLU A 37 -12.97 1.41 16.31
C GLU A 37 -11.44 1.46 16.14
N VAL A 38 -10.99 2.30 15.21
CA VAL A 38 -9.57 2.56 14.98
C VAL A 38 -9.01 3.30 16.20
N SER A 39 -7.92 2.79 16.74
CA SER A 39 -7.25 3.33 17.92
C SER A 39 -5.95 4.04 17.55
N ALA A 40 -5.39 4.81 18.49
CA ALA A 40 -4.06 5.41 18.31
C ALA A 40 -2.96 4.37 18.04
N GLY A 41 -3.13 3.13 18.50
CA GLY A 41 -2.21 2.02 18.25
C GLY A 41 -2.19 1.53 16.80
N ASP A 42 -3.18 1.91 15.99
CA ASP A 42 -3.27 1.56 14.57
C ASP A 42 -2.57 2.58 13.67
N LEU A 43 -2.28 3.79 14.18
CA LEU A 43 -1.64 4.87 13.43
C LEU A 43 -0.29 4.49 12.80
N PRO A 44 0.60 3.70 13.43
CA PRO A 44 1.83 3.27 12.79
C PRO A 44 1.57 2.45 11.51
N LEU A 45 0.56 1.58 11.54
CA LEU A 45 0.20 0.74 10.39
C LEU A 45 -0.43 1.57 9.27
N VAL A 46 -1.27 2.55 9.63
CA VAL A 46 -1.84 3.51 8.69
C VAL A 46 -0.74 4.31 7.99
N ARG A 47 0.25 4.81 8.75
CA ARG A 47 1.41 5.52 8.18
C ARG A 47 2.17 4.65 7.20
N LEU A 48 2.45 3.41 7.57
CA LEU A 48 3.15 2.46 6.72
C LEU A 48 2.38 2.17 5.41
N GLY A 49 1.06 2.03 5.48
CA GLY A 49 0.21 1.87 4.30
C GLY A 49 0.22 3.08 3.38
N ILE A 50 0.17 4.30 3.94
CA ILE A 50 0.26 5.55 3.19
C ILE A 50 1.64 5.67 2.51
N GLU A 51 2.73 5.45 3.25
CA GLU A 51 4.10 5.52 2.74
C GLU A 51 4.31 4.52 1.60
N CYS A 52 3.84 3.28 1.77
CA CYS A 52 3.92 2.24 0.73
C CYS A 52 3.14 2.63 -0.53
N THR A 53 1.91 3.12 -0.37
CA THR A 53 1.05 3.53 -1.49
C THR A 53 1.66 4.72 -2.24
N LEU A 54 2.21 5.70 -1.53
CA LEU A 54 2.88 6.84 -2.14
C LEU A 54 4.18 6.44 -2.84
N SER A 55 4.98 5.55 -2.26
CA SER A 55 6.18 5.01 -2.92
C SER A 55 5.82 4.28 -4.22
N GLN A 56 4.75 3.47 -4.21
CA GLN A 56 4.25 2.82 -5.41
C GLN A 56 3.84 3.82 -6.51
N LEU A 57 3.14 4.89 -6.13
CA LEU A 57 2.63 5.90 -7.05
C LEU A 57 3.74 6.81 -7.60
N LEU A 58 4.65 7.26 -6.74
CA LEU A 58 5.58 8.34 -7.03
C LEU A 58 7.00 7.86 -7.35
N GLU A 59 7.44 6.77 -6.72
CA GLU A 59 8.83 6.29 -6.83
C GLU A 59 8.95 5.09 -7.77
N THR A 60 8.25 3.99 -7.48
CA THR A 60 8.38 2.76 -8.28
C THR A 60 7.59 2.86 -9.59
N GLY A 61 6.46 3.57 -9.57
CA GLY A 61 5.54 3.66 -10.70
C GLY A 61 4.81 2.35 -11.00
N VAL A 62 4.79 1.41 -10.04
CA VAL A 62 4.00 0.18 -10.12
C VAL A 62 3.07 0.18 -8.92
N MET A 63 1.78 0.33 -9.19
CA MET A 63 0.77 0.50 -8.16
C MET A 63 -0.13 -0.72 -8.05
N HIS A 64 -0.34 -1.19 -6.82
CA HIS A 64 -1.40 -2.13 -6.51
C HIS A 64 -2.75 -1.41 -6.70
N ALA A 65 -3.49 -1.79 -7.75
CA ALA A 65 -4.68 -1.07 -8.18
C ALA A 65 -5.93 -1.41 -7.35
N ASP A 66 -5.91 -2.51 -6.58
CA ASP A 66 -7.00 -2.88 -5.65
C ASP A 66 -6.49 -3.30 -4.26
N PRO A 67 -5.93 -2.40 -3.44
CA PRO A 67 -5.39 -2.73 -2.12
C PRO A 67 -6.51 -2.91 -1.09
N HIS A 68 -7.51 -3.75 -1.40
CA HIS A 68 -8.61 -4.03 -0.50
C HIS A 68 -8.05 -4.64 0.80
N GLY A 69 -8.65 -4.31 1.94
CA GLY A 69 -8.13 -4.74 3.25
C GLY A 69 -8.14 -6.26 3.50
N GLY A 70 -8.65 -7.05 2.54
CA GLY A 70 -8.59 -8.51 2.55
C GLY A 70 -7.27 -9.08 2.03
N ASN A 71 -6.54 -8.28 1.23
CA ASN A 71 -5.19 -8.57 0.74
C ASN A 71 -4.09 -7.96 1.62
N LEU A 72 -4.49 -7.30 2.71
CA LEU A 72 -3.59 -6.68 3.67
C LEU A 72 -3.69 -7.39 5.01
N LEU A 73 -2.52 -7.69 5.58
CA LEU A 73 -2.39 -8.42 6.82
C LEU A 73 -1.49 -7.65 7.80
N ARG A 74 -2.00 -7.41 9.01
CA ARG A 74 -1.18 -6.91 10.12
C ARG A 74 -0.45 -8.07 10.76
N ARG A 75 0.87 -8.08 10.70
CA ARG A 75 1.70 -9.14 11.28
C ARG A 75 1.95 -8.90 12.79
N PRO A 76 2.25 -9.95 13.58
CA PRO A 76 2.52 -9.81 15.02
C PRO A 76 3.70 -8.90 15.37
N ASP A 77 4.67 -8.77 14.46
CA ASP A 77 5.82 -7.86 14.58
C ASP A 77 5.47 -6.39 14.25
N GLY A 78 4.22 -6.11 13.87
CA GLY A 78 3.72 -4.80 13.49
C GLY A 78 3.92 -4.45 12.01
N SER A 79 4.51 -5.33 11.20
CA SER A 79 4.66 -5.11 9.75
C SER A 79 3.33 -5.25 9.00
N LEU A 80 3.25 -4.59 7.83
CA LEU A 80 2.12 -4.69 6.92
C LEU A 80 2.48 -5.65 5.79
N ALA A 81 1.74 -6.75 5.65
CA ALA A 81 1.94 -7.69 4.55
C ALA A 81 0.90 -7.51 3.44
N TYR A 82 1.38 -7.47 2.20
CA TYR A 82 0.57 -7.51 0.98
C TYR A 82 0.56 -8.93 0.44
N LEU A 83 -0.64 -9.51 0.29
CA LEU A 83 -0.82 -10.91 -0.06
C LEU A 83 -1.11 -11.15 -1.55
N ASP A 84 -1.65 -10.16 -2.24
CA ASP A 84 -2.10 -10.27 -3.62
C ASP A 84 -1.45 -9.17 -4.45
N PHE A 85 -1.19 -9.47 -5.71
CA PHE A 85 -0.66 -8.58 -6.75
C PHE A 85 -1.32 -8.86 -8.09
N GLY A 86 -2.49 -9.52 -8.10
CA GLY A 86 -3.23 -9.91 -9.30
C GLY A 86 -3.76 -8.71 -10.09
N LEU A 87 -3.85 -7.54 -9.46
CA LEU A 87 -4.20 -6.29 -10.13
C LEU A 87 -3.17 -5.20 -9.78
N VAL A 88 -2.13 -5.13 -10.60
CA VAL A 88 -1.13 -4.06 -10.59
C VAL A 88 -1.25 -3.22 -11.86
N SER A 89 -0.87 -1.95 -11.78
CA SER A 89 -0.89 -1.01 -12.91
C SER A 89 0.37 -0.17 -12.94
N ASP A 90 0.90 0.03 -14.14
CA ASP A 90 2.01 0.95 -14.37
C ASP A 90 1.52 2.39 -14.35
N VAL A 91 2.27 3.25 -13.66
CA VAL A 91 2.08 4.70 -13.63
C VAL A 91 3.19 5.33 -14.46
N PRO A 92 2.89 5.87 -15.66
CA PRO A 92 3.91 6.46 -16.53
C PRO A 92 4.67 7.60 -15.85
N ALA A 93 5.97 7.73 -16.14
CA ALA A 93 6.84 8.74 -15.53
C ALA A 93 6.27 10.17 -15.64
N GLN A 94 5.74 10.53 -16.81
CA GLN A 94 5.13 11.84 -17.06
C GLN A 94 3.96 12.13 -16.10
N VAL A 95 3.16 11.11 -15.77
CA VAL A 95 2.04 11.23 -14.81
C VAL A 95 2.59 11.45 -13.39
N ARG A 96 3.64 10.70 -13.01
CA ARG A 96 4.30 10.86 -11.70
C ARG A 96 4.89 12.26 -11.54
N ASP A 97 5.66 12.72 -12.53
CA ASP A 97 6.29 14.04 -12.54
C ASP A 97 5.25 15.16 -12.48
N GLY A 98 4.15 15.00 -13.23
CA GLY A 98 3.01 15.92 -13.19
C GLY A 98 2.36 15.98 -11.81
N LEU A 99 2.17 14.83 -11.14
CA LEU A 99 1.58 14.77 -9.81
C LEU A 99 2.50 15.43 -8.76
N VAL A 100 3.80 15.13 -8.78
CA VAL A 100 4.80 15.76 -7.90
C VAL A 100 4.81 17.28 -8.11
N SER A 101 4.80 17.73 -9.36
CA SER A 101 4.79 19.16 -9.71
C SER A 101 3.54 19.86 -9.21
N ALA A 102 2.37 19.25 -9.41
CA ALA A 102 1.08 19.80 -8.98
C ALA A 102 1.00 19.91 -7.45
N VAL A 103 1.38 18.85 -6.72
CA VAL A 103 1.40 18.87 -5.25
C VAL A 103 2.39 19.93 -4.73
N SER A 104 3.60 19.99 -5.30
CA SER A 104 4.61 20.97 -4.91
C SER A 104 4.09 22.40 -5.09
N LEU A 105 3.54 22.72 -6.25
CA LEU A 105 2.95 24.03 -6.54
C LEU A 105 1.88 24.41 -5.53
N LEU A 106 0.94 23.50 -5.25
CA LEU A 106 -0.16 23.77 -4.33
C LEU A 106 0.31 23.92 -2.88
N VAL A 107 1.27 23.11 -2.43
CA VAL A 107 1.85 23.19 -1.08
C VAL A 107 2.65 24.49 -0.90
N PHE A 108 3.52 24.85 -1.86
CA PHE A 108 4.29 26.09 -1.80
C PHE A 108 3.40 27.32 -1.95
N SER A 109 2.30 27.23 -2.70
CA SER A 109 1.27 28.28 -2.77
C SER A 109 0.37 28.32 -1.54
N ARG A 110 0.56 27.40 -0.57
CA ARG A 110 -0.28 27.21 0.63
C ARG A 110 -1.77 26.97 0.33
N ASP A 111 -2.09 26.46 -0.84
CA ASP A 111 -3.46 26.06 -1.21
C ASP A 111 -3.73 24.62 -0.74
N TYR A 112 -3.63 24.43 0.58
CA TYR A 112 -3.89 23.14 1.24
C TYR A 112 -5.28 22.56 0.94
N PRO A 113 -6.38 23.36 0.86
CA PRO A 113 -7.68 22.84 0.48
C PRO A 113 -7.71 22.21 -0.92
N ARG A 114 -6.94 22.75 -1.86
CA ARG A 114 -6.87 22.22 -3.23
C ARG A 114 -5.99 20.98 -3.33
N VAL A 115 -4.97 20.85 -2.48
CA VAL A 115 -4.23 19.58 -2.30
C VAL A 115 -5.16 18.49 -1.79
N ALA A 116 -5.97 18.77 -0.76
CA ALA A 116 -6.87 17.78 -0.18
C ALA A 116 -7.87 17.20 -1.20
N ARG A 117 -8.36 18.03 -2.14
CA ARG A 117 -9.26 17.61 -3.23
C ARG A 117 -8.62 16.77 -4.34
N LEU A 118 -7.29 16.71 -4.42
CA LEU A 118 -6.63 15.81 -5.40
C LEU A 118 -6.70 14.35 -4.97
N PHE A 119 -6.88 14.10 -3.67
CA PHE A 119 -6.81 12.77 -3.07
C PHE A 119 -8.15 12.34 -2.43
N GLY A 120 -9.25 13.07 -2.70
CA GLY A 120 -10.58 12.84 -2.14
C GLY A 120 -11.70 13.22 -3.09
#